data_AF-A0A524D931-F1
#
_entry.id   AF-A0A524D931-F1
#
_cell.length_a   1.000
_cell.length_b   1.000
_cell.length_c   1.000
_cell.angle_alpha   90.00
_cell.angle_beta   90.00
_cell.angle_gamma   90.00
#
_symmetry.space_group_name_H-M   'P 1'
#
loop_
_entity.id
_entity.type
_entity.pdbx_description
1 polymer ?
#
loop_
_entity_poly.entity_id
_entity_poly.type
_entity_poly.pdbx_seq_one_letter_code
_entity_poly.pdbx_strand_id
1 'polypeptide(L)'
;MKKKYSQWFEKFKEVVANKEGTKSMKSLFNQTKNCKSISNDSEMAECVRNLMKNFDNKISSNSKRYAIMEDIGSICVQPMLQQVKEIRETSKTLFERIKKLNALYGEDYFILKENEILSELDRCLCHYGVAASDKLISPTYCQCSLGYMKILFKTLLGEPVDVKMTETVLTGGNKCKFIIKIPNLKDK
;
A
#
# COMPACT_ATOMS: atom_id res chain seq x y z
N MET A 1 1.68 -15.50 23.29
CA MET A 1 0.79 -15.28 22.13
C MET A 1 1.51 -14.47 21.06
N LYS A 2 1.68 -15.02 19.84
CA LYS A 2 2.24 -14.28 18.71
C LYS A 2 1.25 -13.19 18.30
N LYS A 3 1.65 -11.92 18.41
CA LYS A 3 0.81 -10.77 18.04
C LYS A 3 0.84 -10.62 16.51
N LYS A 4 -0.06 -11.31 15.81
CA LYS A 4 -0.14 -11.40 14.33
C LYS A 4 0.08 -10.05 13.63
N TYR A 5 -0.44 -8.96 14.22
CA TYR A 5 -0.44 -7.63 13.61
C TYR A 5 0.49 -6.60 14.27
N SER A 6 1.23 -6.97 15.33
CA SER A 6 1.95 -5.96 16.12
C SER A 6 2.98 -5.19 15.32
N GLN A 7 3.66 -5.85 14.38
CA GLN A 7 4.70 -5.22 13.57
C GLN A 7 4.16 -4.04 12.76
N TRP A 8 2.97 -4.18 12.16
CA TRP A 8 2.34 -3.10 11.40
C TRP A 8 2.00 -1.90 12.29
N PHE A 9 1.44 -2.13 13.48
CA PHE A 9 1.13 -1.05 14.43
C PHE A 9 2.37 -0.31 14.92
N GLU A 10 3.46 -1.02 15.20
CA GLU A 10 4.69 -0.36 15.63
C GLU A 10 5.31 0.46 14.50
N LYS A 11 5.31 -0.06 13.26
CA LYS A 11 5.74 0.71 12.10
C LYS A 11 4.85 1.91 11.82
N PHE A 12 3.54 1.78 11.99
CA PHE A 12 2.65 2.91 11.81
C PHE A 12 2.88 4.01 12.87
N LYS A 13 3.10 3.61 14.13
CA LYS A 13 3.49 4.57 15.17
C LYS A 13 4.80 5.28 14.86
N GLU A 14 5.80 4.54 14.40
CA GLU A 14 7.11 5.08 14.02
C GLU A 14 6.96 6.15 12.92
N VAL A 15 6.25 5.85 11.84
CA VAL A 15 6.02 6.80 10.74
C VAL A 15 5.26 8.04 11.22
N VAL A 16 4.18 7.87 12.01
CA VAL A 16 3.42 9.01 12.54
C VAL A 16 4.27 9.86 13.48
N ALA A 17 5.07 9.24 14.36
CA ALA A 17 5.95 9.96 15.26
C ALA A 17 7.01 10.77 14.50
N ASN A 18 7.56 10.20 13.43
CA ASN A 18 8.59 10.86 12.62
C ASN A 18 8.03 12.05 11.81
N LYS A 19 6.78 11.98 11.33
CA LYS A 19 6.19 13.06 10.51
C LYS A 19 5.38 14.09 11.29
N GLU A 20 4.69 13.69 12.36
CA GLU A 20 3.75 14.55 13.11
C GLU A 20 4.11 14.70 14.59
N GLY A 21 5.22 14.10 15.02
CA GLY A 21 5.71 14.16 16.38
C GLY A 21 5.05 13.15 17.33
N THR A 22 5.74 12.90 18.45
CA THR A 22 5.36 11.89 19.45
C THR A 22 4.04 12.22 20.16
N LYS A 23 3.68 13.50 20.30
CA LYS A 23 2.40 13.93 20.88
C LYS A 23 1.21 13.50 20.02
N SER A 24 1.29 13.74 18.71
CA SER A 24 0.27 13.34 17.75
C SER A 24 0.13 11.82 17.68
N MET A 25 1.26 11.10 17.63
CA MET A 25 1.29 9.64 17.70
C MET A 25 0.61 9.11 18.98
N LYS A 26 0.98 9.62 20.16
CA LYS A 26 0.36 9.17 21.43
C LYS A 26 -1.15 9.41 21.44
N SER A 27 -1.60 10.57 20.97
CA SER A 27 -3.02 10.92 20.90
C SER A 27 -3.79 9.99 19.97
N LEU A 28 -3.25 9.71 18.78
CA LEU A 28 -3.86 8.85 17.77
C LEU A 28 -4.06 7.41 18.27
N PHE A 29 -3.04 6.84 18.91
CA PHE A 29 -3.02 5.42 19.29
C PHE A 29 -3.53 5.15 20.71
N ASN A 30 -3.94 6.18 21.48
CA ASN A 30 -4.46 5.97 22.84
C ASN A 30 -5.73 5.11 22.84
N GLN A 31 -6.59 5.28 21.84
CA GLN A 31 -7.86 4.55 21.70
C GLN A 31 -7.71 3.19 21.01
N THR A 32 -6.52 2.85 20.49
CA THR A 32 -6.27 1.60 19.75
C THR A 32 -5.36 0.65 20.52
N LYS A 33 -5.23 0.82 21.84
CA LYS A 33 -4.39 -0.04 22.71
C LYS A 33 -4.78 -1.51 22.61
N ASN A 34 -6.08 -1.79 22.51
CA ASN A 34 -6.62 -3.15 22.44
C ASN A 34 -6.37 -3.83 21.09
N CYS A 35 -5.99 -3.09 20.05
CA CYS A 35 -5.73 -3.68 18.74
C CYS A 35 -4.47 -4.56 18.70
N LYS A 36 -3.54 -4.36 19.65
CA LYS A 36 -2.30 -5.15 19.74
C LYS A 36 -2.52 -6.60 20.17
N SER A 37 -3.68 -6.91 20.77
CA SER A 37 -4.04 -8.26 21.24
C SER A 37 -4.98 -8.99 20.28
N ILE A 38 -5.47 -8.32 19.23
CA ILE A 38 -6.37 -8.94 18.25
C ILE A 38 -5.60 -9.98 17.43
N SER A 39 -6.22 -11.14 17.25
CA SER A 39 -5.75 -12.23 16.38
C SER A 39 -6.70 -12.49 15.20
N ASN A 40 -7.96 -12.07 15.29
CA ASN A 40 -9.01 -12.23 14.27
C ASN A 40 -8.95 -11.12 13.21
N ASP A 41 -9.15 -11.47 11.94
CA ASP A 41 -9.03 -10.57 10.79
C ASP A 41 -10.18 -9.54 10.71
N SER A 42 -11.42 -9.92 11.03
CA SER A 42 -12.58 -9.02 11.04
C SER A 42 -12.49 -8.01 12.19
N GLU A 43 -12.11 -8.46 13.38
CA GLU A 43 -11.84 -7.55 14.51
C GLU A 43 -10.70 -6.58 14.19
N MET A 44 -9.67 -7.06 13.49
CA MET A 44 -8.55 -6.22 13.05
C MET A 44 -9.01 -5.19 12.02
N ALA A 45 -9.85 -5.59 11.07
CA ALA A 45 -10.44 -4.66 10.09
C ALA A 45 -11.24 -3.54 10.78
N GLU A 46 -12.07 -3.87 11.76
CA GLU A 46 -12.82 -2.86 12.53
C GLU A 46 -11.89 -1.97 13.36
N CYS A 47 -10.81 -2.52 13.95
CA CYS A 47 -9.80 -1.69 14.60
C CYS A 47 -9.17 -0.70 13.61
N VAL A 48 -8.71 -1.17 12.44
CA VAL A 48 -8.07 -0.31 11.44
C VAL A 48 -9.04 0.75 10.94
N ARG A 49 -10.31 0.40 10.73
CA ARG A 49 -11.36 1.37 10.38
C ARG A 49 -11.49 2.48 11.42
N ASN A 50 -11.53 2.15 12.71
CA ASN A 50 -11.63 3.13 13.78
C ASN A 50 -10.34 3.95 13.95
N LEU A 51 -9.18 3.32 13.79
CA LEU A 51 -7.89 4.00 13.74
C LEU A 51 -7.86 5.03 12.60
N MET A 52 -8.36 4.68 11.41
CA MET A 52 -8.41 5.60 10.27
C MET A 52 -9.36 6.77 10.49
N LYS A 53 -10.54 6.55 11.07
CA LYS A 53 -11.43 7.66 11.46
C LYS A 53 -10.73 8.63 12.41
N ASN A 54 -10.02 8.10 13.40
CA ASN A 54 -9.26 8.92 14.35
C ASN A 54 -8.09 9.63 13.67
N PHE A 55 -7.40 8.94 12.76
CA PHE A 55 -6.30 9.49 11.97
C PHE A 55 -6.75 10.70 11.14
N ASP A 56 -7.90 10.54 10.47
CA ASP A 56 -8.53 11.58 9.66
C ASP A 56 -8.94 12.80 10.50
N ASN A 57 -9.47 12.57 11.71
CA ASN A 57 -9.87 13.63 12.61
C ASN A 57 -8.68 14.38 13.25
N LYS A 58 -7.56 13.68 13.49
CA LYS A 58 -6.40 14.25 14.21
C LYS A 58 -5.39 14.92 13.29
N ILE A 59 -5.30 14.49 12.04
CA ILE A 59 -4.39 15.09 11.06
C ILE A 59 -5.24 15.70 9.96
N SER A 60 -5.53 16.99 10.11
CA SER A 60 -6.44 17.72 9.22
C SER A 60 -5.96 17.77 7.77
N SER A 61 -4.65 17.76 7.53
CA SER A 61 -4.08 17.82 6.19
C SER A 61 -4.15 16.49 5.46
N ASN A 62 -4.84 16.46 4.31
CA ASN A 62 -4.88 15.30 3.42
C ASN A 62 -3.48 14.91 2.94
N SER A 63 -2.66 15.88 2.52
CA SER A 63 -1.32 15.60 2.01
C SER A 63 -0.43 14.92 3.04
N LYS A 64 -0.49 15.35 4.31
CA LYS A 64 0.21 14.70 5.42
C LYS A 64 -0.28 13.27 5.66
N ARG A 65 -1.60 13.08 5.72
CA ARG A 65 -2.21 11.74 5.89
C ARG A 65 -1.81 10.80 4.77
N TYR A 66 -1.83 11.27 3.53
CA TYR A 66 -1.48 10.48 2.36
C TYR A 66 0.01 10.13 2.37
N ALA A 67 0.89 11.10 2.66
CA ALA A 67 2.33 10.85 2.78
C ALA A 67 2.67 9.82 3.88
N ILE A 68 1.97 9.87 5.02
CA ILE A 68 2.13 8.86 6.08
C ILE A 68 1.71 7.48 5.56
N MET A 69 0.54 7.36 4.94
CA MET A 69 0.04 6.06 4.47
C MET A 69 0.85 5.51 3.29
N GLU A 70 1.35 6.36 2.39
CA GLU A 70 2.29 5.98 1.34
C GLU A 70 3.59 5.40 1.92
N ASP A 71 4.13 5.99 3.00
CA ASP A 71 5.30 5.44 3.70
C ASP A 71 5.01 4.06 4.31
N ILE A 72 3.81 3.84 4.84
CA ILE A 72 3.38 2.50 5.30
C ILE A 72 3.38 1.50 4.14
N GLY A 73 2.81 1.89 3.00
CA GLY A 73 2.86 1.08 1.78
C GLY A 73 4.27 0.73 1.34
N SER A 74 5.16 1.71 1.39
CA SER A 74 6.57 1.61 1.03
C SER A 74 7.34 0.65 1.95
N ILE A 75 6.97 0.57 3.24
CA ILE A 75 7.51 -0.40 4.19
C ILE A 75 6.97 -1.81 3.87
N CYS A 76 5.69 -1.93 3.54
CA CYS A 76 5.06 -3.23 3.24
C CYS A 76 5.64 -3.91 1.99
N VAL A 77 6.11 -3.16 0.99
CA VAL A 77 6.73 -3.75 -0.21
C VAL A 77 8.19 -4.19 -0.01
N GLN A 78 8.87 -3.73 1.05
CA GLN A 78 10.31 -3.99 1.28
C GLN A 78 10.73 -5.45 1.11
N PRO A 79 9.98 -6.46 1.63
CA PRO A 79 10.37 -7.86 1.49
C PRO A 79 10.47 -8.35 0.04
N MET A 80 9.78 -7.68 -0.90
CA MET A 80 9.77 -8.05 -2.32
C MET A 80 10.84 -7.33 -3.14
N LEU A 81 11.42 -6.23 -2.62
CA LEU A 81 12.27 -5.36 -3.44
C LEU A 81 13.55 -6.03 -3.92
N GLN A 82 14.09 -7.01 -3.19
CA GLN A 82 15.26 -7.75 -3.64
C GLN A 82 14.96 -8.56 -4.92
N GLN A 83 13.87 -9.32 -4.92
CA GLN A 83 13.44 -10.08 -6.11
C GLN A 83 13.07 -9.15 -7.27
N VAL A 84 12.46 -8.00 -6.99
CA VAL A 84 12.12 -7.01 -8.02
C VAL A 84 13.38 -6.40 -8.66
N LYS A 85 14.45 -6.17 -7.89
CA LYS A 85 15.75 -5.75 -8.43
C LYS A 85 16.36 -6.83 -9.31
N GLU A 86 16.36 -8.08 -8.87
CA GLU A 86 16.86 -9.21 -9.66
C GLU A 86 16.08 -9.36 -10.98
N ILE A 87 14.75 -9.20 -10.95
CA ILE A 87 13.93 -9.16 -12.16
C ILE A 87 14.39 -8.05 -13.10
N ARG A 88 14.61 -6.83 -12.59
CA ARG A 88 15.09 -5.71 -13.39
C ARG A 88 16.45 -6.00 -14.03
N GLU A 89 17.40 -6.51 -13.26
CA GLU A 89 18.78 -6.77 -13.68
C GLU A 89 18.90 -7.92 -14.68
N THR A 90 18.07 -8.95 -14.53
CA THR A 90 18.13 -10.16 -15.38
C THR A 90 17.21 -10.13 -16.59
N SER A 91 16.46 -9.04 -16.81
CA SER A 91 15.51 -8.93 -17.92
C SER A 91 16.00 -7.91 -18.93
N LYS A 92 15.94 -8.28 -20.21
CA LYS A 92 16.39 -7.45 -21.33
C LYS A 92 15.34 -6.43 -21.75
N THR A 93 14.06 -6.77 -21.57
CA THR A 93 12.94 -5.93 -22.02
C THR A 93 11.95 -5.64 -20.88
N LEU A 94 11.16 -4.58 -21.03
CA LEU A 94 10.07 -4.27 -20.10
C LEU A 94 9.03 -5.40 -20.07
N PHE A 95 8.72 -5.99 -21.22
CA PHE A 95 7.81 -7.13 -21.30
C PHE A 95 8.29 -8.31 -20.44
N GLU A 96 9.58 -8.67 -20.52
CA GLU A 96 10.16 -9.70 -19.67
C GLU A 96 10.07 -9.36 -18.18
N ARG A 97 10.31 -8.09 -17.81
CA ARG A 97 10.18 -7.62 -16.42
C ARG A 97 8.75 -7.81 -15.91
N ILE A 98 7.75 -7.40 -16.68
CA ILE A 98 6.34 -7.54 -16.31
C ILE A 98 5.93 -9.01 -16.24
N LYS A 99 6.35 -9.84 -17.20
CA LYS A 99 6.09 -11.29 -17.16
C LYS A 99 6.66 -11.94 -15.90
N LYS A 100 7.91 -11.67 -15.55
CA LYS A 100 8.53 -12.20 -14.33
C LYS A 100 7.90 -11.63 -13.06
N LEU A 101 7.48 -10.37 -13.08
CA LEU A 101 6.78 -9.77 -11.94
C LEU A 101 5.41 -10.43 -11.74
N ASN A 102 4.64 -10.67 -12.80
CA ASN A 102 3.37 -11.39 -12.72
C ASN A 102 3.54 -12.80 -12.16
N ALA A 103 4.66 -13.49 -12.45
CA ALA A 103 4.94 -14.78 -11.81
C ALA A 103 5.03 -14.72 -10.26
N LEU A 104 5.25 -13.54 -9.67
CA LEU A 104 5.25 -13.33 -8.22
C LEU A 104 3.87 -12.99 -7.64
N TYR A 105 2.97 -12.39 -8.43
CA TYR A 105 1.67 -11.87 -7.96
C TYR A 105 0.47 -12.69 -8.44
N GLY A 106 0.60 -13.37 -9.59
CA GLY A 106 -0.47 -14.01 -10.33
C GLY A 106 -0.40 -13.64 -11.81
N GLU A 107 -0.85 -14.55 -12.67
CA GLU A 107 -0.95 -14.29 -14.11
C GLU A 107 -1.81 -13.04 -14.37
N ASP A 108 -1.37 -12.21 -15.32
CA ASP A 108 -2.05 -10.97 -15.76
C ASP A 108 -2.38 -9.94 -14.67
N TYR A 109 -1.71 -10.01 -13.51
CA TYR A 109 -1.89 -9.02 -12.44
C TYR A 109 -1.48 -7.60 -12.87
N PHE A 110 -0.43 -7.50 -13.67
CA PHE A 110 0.04 -6.28 -14.32
C PHE A 110 -0.03 -6.44 -15.85
N ILE A 111 -0.78 -5.56 -16.50
CA ILE A 111 -0.98 -5.56 -17.95
C ILE A 111 -0.19 -4.42 -18.55
N LEU A 112 0.82 -4.75 -19.34
CA LEU A 112 1.58 -3.77 -20.10
C LEU A 112 0.75 -3.25 -21.28
N LYS A 113 0.61 -1.93 -21.36
CA LYS A 113 0.14 -1.17 -22.53
C LYS A 113 1.32 -0.37 -23.07
N GLU A 114 1.13 0.34 -24.18
CA GLU A 114 2.21 1.07 -24.86
C GLU A 114 3.00 1.97 -23.90
N ASN A 115 2.29 2.80 -23.11
CA ASN A 115 2.91 3.84 -22.28
C ASN A 115 2.56 3.74 -20.79
N GLU A 116 1.86 2.68 -20.41
CA GLU A 116 1.36 2.50 -19.05
C GLU A 116 1.25 1.02 -18.68
N ILE A 117 1.25 0.75 -17.38
CA ILE A 117 0.99 -0.55 -16.81
C ILE A 117 -0.29 -0.45 -16.00
N LEU A 118 -1.25 -1.32 -16.29
CA LEU A 118 -2.55 -1.38 -15.62
C LEU A 118 -2.53 -2.50 -14.58
N SER A 119 -3.20 -2.29 -13.46
CA SER A 119 -3.45 -3.35 -12.46
C SER A 119 -4.87 -3.22 -11.94
N GLU A 120 -5.58 -4.34 -11.93
CA GLU A 120 -6.92 -4.46 -11.35
C GLU A 120 -6.96 -5.56 -10.30
N LEU A 121 -7.65 -5.31 -9.19
CA LEU A 121 -7.90 -6.31 -8.16
C LEU A 121 -9.34 -6.25 -7.70
N ASP A 122 -9.97 -7.42 -7.54
CA ASP A 122 -11.35 -7.51 -7.04
C ASP A 122 -11.43 -7.41 -5.50
N ARG A 123 -10.28 -7.39 -4.82
CA ARG A 123 -10.20 -7.25 -3.36
C ARG A 123 -8.90 -6.59 -2.91
N CYS A 124 -8.89 -6.06 -1.68
CA CYS A 124 -7.65 -5.64 -1.03
C CYS A 124 -6.82 -6.88 -0.64
N LEU A 125 -5.51 -6.86 -0.90
CA LEU A 125 -4.58 -7.95 -0.55
C LEU A 125 -3.76 -7.67 0.71
N CYS A 126 -4.19 -6.70 1.54
CA CYS A 126 -3.48 -6.37 2.76
C CYS A 126 -3.65 -7.48 3.81
N HIS A 127 -2.54 -8.08 4.21
CA HIS A 127 -2.46 -9.17 5.18
C HIS A 127 -2.72 -8.72 6.63
N TYR A 128 -2.93 -7.42 6.87
CA TYR A 128 -3.20 -6.85 8.20
C TYR A 128 -4.71 -6.71 8.49
N GLY A 129 -5.50 -7.69 8.05
CA GLY A 129 -6.91 -7.87 8.43
C GLY A 129 -7.93 -7.12 7.58
N VAL A 130 -7.60 -5.95 7.01
CA VAL A 130 -8.57 -5.14 6.24
C VAL A 130 -9.15 -5.82 5.00
N ALA A 131 -8.46 -6.84 4.46
CA ALA A 131 -9.00 -7.67 3.37
C ALA A 131 -10.28 -8.42 3.78
N ALA A 132 -10.49 -8.63 5.08
CA ALA A 132 -11.68 -9.25 5.66
C ALA A 132 -12.75 -8.24 6.08
N SER A 133 -12.60 -6.95 5.74
CA SER A 133 -13.60 -5.95 6.09
C SER A 133 -14.85 -6.09 5.24
N ASP A 134 -16.01 -6.12 5.90
CA ASP A 134 -17.35 -6.04 5.32
C ASP A 134 -17.88 -4.60 5.22
N LYS A 135 -17.10 -3.62 5.68
CA LYS A 135 -17.48 -2.21 5.77
C LYS A 135 -16.48 -1.34 5.04
N LEU A 136 -16.96 -0.18 4.59
CA LEU A 136 -16.09 0.82 3.99
C LEU A 136 -15.03 1.33 4.99
N ILE A 137 -13.82 1.53 4.51
CA ILE A 137 -12.72 2.14 5.25
C ILE A 137 -12.44 3.51 4.65
N SER A 138 -11.89 4.43 5.44
CA SER A 138 -11.49 5.74 4.94
C SER A 138 -10.61 5.63 3.69
N PRO A 139 -10.82 6.46 2.65
CA PRO A 139 -9.96 6.53 1.48
C PRO A 139 -8.49 6.81 1.80
N THR A 140 -8.21 7.46 2.94
CA THR A 140 -6.86 7.66 3.45
C THR A 140 -6.09 6.34 3.55
N TYR A 141 -6.75 5.25 3.97
CA TYR A 141 -6.11 3.96 4.13
C TYR A 141 -5.53 3.44 2.80
N CYS A 142 -6.28 3.61 1.71
CA CYS A 142 -5.91 3.10 0.38
C CYS A 142 -4.64 3.76 -0.18
N GLN A 143 -4.20 4.89 0.38
CA GLN A 143 -2.92 5.48 0.02
C GLN A 143 -1.73 4.57 0.36
N CYS A 144 -1.92 3.56 1.23
CA CYS A 144 -0.90 2.51 1.41
C CYS A 144 -0.64 1.74 0.11
N SER A 145 -1.67 1.40 -0.67
CA SER A 145 -1.46 0.74 -1.95
C SER A 145 -0.79 1.65 -2.98
N LEU A 146 -1.05 2.97 -2.91
CA LEU A 146 -0.37 3.92 -3.77
C LEU A 146 1.13 3.97 -3.49
N GLY A 147 1.53 4.07 -2.22
CA GLY A 147 2.96 4.03 -1.83
C GLY A 147 3.63 2.70 -2.17
N TYR A 148 2.92 1.58 -1.98
CA TYR A 148 3.37 0.26 -2.39
C TYR A 148 3.70 0.21 -3.88
N MET A 149 2.75 0.61 -4.74
CA MET A 149 2.92 0.60 -6.19
C MET A 149 4.03 1.55 -6.65
N LYS A 150 4.13 2.75 -6.06
CA LYS A 150 5.19 3.72 -6.37
C LYS A 150 6.59 3.12 -6.14
N ILE A 151 6.82 2.49 -4.99
CA ILE A 151 8.14 1.91 -4.67
C ILE A 151 8.41 0.63 -5.47
N LEU A 152 7.40 -0.21 -5.68
CA LEU A 152 7.51 -1.40 -6.51
C LEU A 152 7.99 -1.04 -7.93
N PHE A 153 7.29 -0.14 -8.59
CA PHE A 153 7.58 0.21 -9.98
C PHE A 153 8.77 1.13 -10.12
N LYS A 154 9.06 2.00 -9.13
CA LYS A 154 10.34 2.70 -9.08
C LYS A 154 11.50 1.73 -9.06
N THR A 155 11.39 0.64 -8.31
CA THR A 155 12.45 -0.38 -8.21
C THR A 155 12.55 -1.19 -9.50
N LEU A 156 11.42 -1.58 -10.09
CA LEU A 156 11.36 -2.37 -11.33
C LEU A 156 11.87 -1.60 -12.56
N LEU A 157 11.51 -0.32 -12.67
CA LEU A 157 11.89 0.52 -13.82
C LEU A 157 13.24 1.20 -13.60
N GLY A 158 13.58 1.51 -12.35
CA GLY A 158 14.85 2.13 -11.97
C GLY A 158 14.82 3.63 -11.79
N GLU A 159 13.65 4.24 -11.93
CA GLU A 159 13.44 5.68 -11.83
C GLU A 159 12.04 5.97 -11.23
N PRO A 160 11.79 7.19 -10.71
CA PRO A 160 10.50 7.55 -10.16
C PRO A 160 9.36 7.42 -11.19
N VAL A 161 8.20 6.92 -10.75
CA VAL A 161 7.01 6.73 -11.59
C VAL A 161 5.82 7.54 -11.08
N ASP A 162 4.95 7.95 -12.00
CA ASP A 162 3.62 8.47 -11.67
C ASP A 162 2.64 7.30 -11.57
N VAL A 163 1.92 7.21 -10.45
CA VAL A 163 0.91 6.18 -10.21
C VAL A 163 -0.40 6.86 -9.88
N LYS A 164 -1.44 6.52 -10.62
CA LYS A 164 -2.80 6.96 -10.37
C LYS A 164 -3.62 5.79 -9.83
N MET A 165 -4.22 5.99 -8.67
CA MET A 165 -5.24 5.10 -8.12
C MET A 165 -6.61 5.69 -8.47
N THR A 166 -7.39 5.00 -9.31
CA THR A 166 -8.65 5.53 -9.87
C THR A 166 -9.89 4.99 -9.16
N GLU A 167 -9.79 3.81 -8.55
CA GLU A 167 -10.89 3.11 -7.90
C GLU A 167 -10.34 2.22 -6.79
N THR A 168 -11.09 2.02 -5.70
CA THR A 168 -10.74 1.07 -4.64
C THR A 168 -11.98 0.40 -4.05
N VAL A 169 -11.88 -0.90 -3.76
CA VAL A 169 -12.99 -1.67 -3.17
C VAL A 169 -13.32 -1.22 -1.75
N LEU A 170 -12.31 -0.82 -0.97
CA LEU A 170 -12.50 -0.44 0.44
C LEU A 170 -13.27 0.88 0.59
N THR A 171 -13.42 1.66 -0.48
CA THR A 171 -14.20 2.91 -0.47
C THR A 171 -15.49 2.80 -1.28
N GLY A 172 -15.90 1.58 -1.67
CA GLY A 172 -17.16 1.32 -2.37
C GLY A 172 -17.03 1.17 -3.89
N GLY A 173 -15.81 1.08 -4.42
CA GLY A 173 -15.59 0.67 -5.81
C GLY A 173 -15.83 -0.83 -6.02
N ASN A 174 -15.99 -1.24 -7.27
CA ASN A 174 -16.09 -2.64 -7.66
C ASN A 174 -14.72 -3.31 -7.72
N LYS A 175 -13.68 -2.54 -8.07
CA LYS A 175 -12.30 -3.01 -8.12
C LYS A 175 -11.33 -1.97 -7.59
N CYS A 176 -10.14 -2.41 -7.19
CA CYS A 176 -8.98 -1.54 -7.07
C CYS A 176 -8.36 -1.38 -8.46
N LYS A 177 -8.15 -0.15 -8.91
CA LYS A 177 -7.56 0.14 -10.22
C LYS A 177 -6.36 1.08 -10.10
N PHE A 178 -5.25 0.68 -10.69
CA PHE A 178 -4.02 1.44 -10.73
C PHE A 178 -3.54 1.61 -12.17
N ILE A 179 -3.08 2.82 -12.48
CA ILE A 179 -2.42 3.17 -13.74
C ILE A 179 -1.02 3.65 -13.38
N ILE A 180 0.00 2.94 -13.84
CA ILE A 180 1.40 3.29 -13.64
C ILE A 180 1.92 3.82 -14.96
N LYS A 181 2.31 5.10 -15.00
CA LYS A 181 2.91 5.68 -16.21
C LYS A 181 4.37 5.26 -16.32
N ILE A 182 4.75 4.85 -17.52
CA ILE A 182 6.14 4.52 -17.83
C ILE A 182 6.87 5.85 -18.13
N PRO A 183 7.88 6.24 -17.32
CA PRO A 183 8.65 7.45 -17.57
C PRO A 183 9.47 7.30 -18.86
N ASN A 184 9.52 8.37 -19.67
CA ASN A 184 10.33 8.54 -20.89
C ASN A 184 10.45 7.31 -21.81
N LEU A 185 9.56 7.22 -22.80
CA LEU A 185 9.66 6.32 -23.96
C LEU A 185 10.75 6.76 -24.95
N LYS A 186 11.95 7.10 -24.46
CA LYS A 186 13.06 7.28 -25.40
C LYS A 186 13.52 5.90 -25.85
N ASP A 187 12.90 5.48 -26.95
CA ASP A 187 13.27 4.41 -27.87
C ASP A 187 14.68 3.81 -27.66
N LYS A 188 14.66 2.47 -27.52
CA LYS A 188 15.74 1.48 -27.76
C LYS A 188 16.62 1.08 -26.57
#